data_AF-A0A6B2X9L1-F1
#
_entry.id   AF-A0A6B2X9L1-F1
#
_cell.length_a   1.000
_cell.length_b   1.000
_cell.length_c   1.000
_cell.angle_alpha   90.00
_cell.angle_beta   90.00
_cell.angle_gamma   90.00
#
_symmetry.space_group_name_H-M   'P 1'
#
loop_
_entity.id
_entity.type
_entity.pdbx_description
1 polymer ?
#
loop_
_entity_poly.entity_id
_entity_poly.type
_entity_poly.pdbx_seq_one_letter_code
_entity_poly.pdbx_strand_id
1 'polypeptide(L)'
;MLRIHFTEVDLARVRVAGEPDPMWEVLSTLHRLQSRGGRWQYAAWHRATRAELHAAGLARPVRRMLFALYPLGPYLPDFLTPAAAEDGLTAGLDDILRLPRRDVLAELRLLDRVRAVPPWALRLVQDAERREFTELIRRYHAVAVAPYTEHMVGGIVAHRGLLGRALLARGVEGLLSSLGPRVRWRRPVLEVEYRTDRDLYLRGRGIRIVPTWFSWGTPVALADAGLPPTLSYPLTRPAVPEAELPEAGVPLRALLGSTRARVLRCVADGLTTGELAQAAGISLSAASRHATVLRDAGLTTSQQIGPMVLHTLTPLGAGLLRQVREAAGLPGRPRGPGVS
;
A
#
# COMPACT_ATOMS: atom_id res chain seq x y z
N MET A 1 2.92 16.96 -11.08
CA MET A 1 4.14 16.20 -10.72
C MET A 1 4.56 16.65 -9.33
N LEU A 2 4.78 15.76 -8.38
CA LEU A 2 5.31 16.10 -7.06
C LEU A 2 6.81 15.79 -7.05
N ARG A 3 7.64 16.76 -6.67
CA ARG A 3 9.09 16.61 -6.52
C ARG A 3 9.44 16.70 -5.04
N ILE A 4 9.92 15.61 -4.48
CA ILE A 4 10.34 15.56 -3.07
C ILE A 4 11.86 15.65 -3.02
N HIS A 5 12.38 16.70 -2.41
CA HIS A 5 13.81 17.02 -2.34
C HIS A 5 14.40 16.51 -1.03
N PHE A 6 15.40 15.61 -1.16
CA PHE A 6 16.10 15.00 -0.04
C PHE A 6 17.44 15.70 0.22
N THR A 7 17.78 15.84 1.50
CA THR A 7 19.16 15.98 1.94
C THR A 7 19.75 14.61 2.29
N GLU A 8 21.06 14.52 2.48
CA GLU A 8 21.70 13.28 2.94
C GLU A 8 21.17 12.81 4.32
N VAL A 9 20.81 13.76 5.21
CA VAL A 9 20.19 13.44 6.50
C VAL A 9 18.79 12.85 6.32
N ASP A 10 18.05 13.30 5.31
CA ASP A 10 16.72 12.76 5.01
C ASP A 10 16.77 11.30 4.56
N LEU A 11 17.81 10.94 3.80
CA LEU A 11 18.04 9.55 3.35
C LEU A 11 18.22 8.59 4.53
N ALA A 12 18.89 9.02 5.60
CA ALA A 12 19.02 8.23 6.84
C ALA A 12 17.72 8.14 7.65
N ARG A 13 16.73 8.98 7.35
CA ARG A 13 15.45 9.09 8.08
C ARG A 13 14.25 8.61 7.24
N VAL A 14 14.50 7.84 6.19
CA VAL A 14 13.44 7.16 5.42
C VAL A 14 12.86 6.03 6.26
N ARG A 15 11.55 6.06 6.51
CA ARG A 15 10.82 4.99 7.21
C ARG A 15 9.69 4.49 6.34
N VAL A 16 9.57 3.17 6.22
CA VAL A 16 8.40 2.52 5.59
C VAL A 16 7.49 2.03 6.70
N ALA A 17 6.18 2.30 6.62
CA ALA A 17 5.20 1.83 7.58
C ALA A 17 5.19 0.29 7.65
N GLY A 18 5.11 -0.26 8.88
CA GLY A 18 5.11 -1.70 9.16
C GLY A 18 3.75 -2.36 9.01
N GLU A 19 2.71 -1.60 9.28
CA GLU A 19 1.32 -2.03 9.32
C GLU A 19 0.43 -1.12 8.46
N PRO A 20 -0.79 -1.56 8.09
CA PRO A 20 -1.73 -0.72 7.37
C PRO A 20 -2.13 0.49 8.22
N ASP A 21 -1.95 1.69 7.68
CA ASP A 21 -2.42 2.89 8.38
C ASP A 21 -3.93 3.08 8.15
N PRO A 22 -4.75 3.05 9.22
CA PRO A 22 -6.20 3.00 9.08
C PRO A 22 -6.78 4.28 8.47
N MET A 23 -6.19 5.45 8.69
CA MET A 23 -6.71 6.71 8.18
C MET A 23 -6.40 6.86 6.67
N TRP A 24 -5.22 6.40 6.24
CA TRP A 24 -4.90 6.30 4.81
C TRP A 24 -5.75 5.25 4.08
N GLU A 25 -6.11 4.14 4.72
CA GLU A 25 -7.03 3.15 4.15
C GLU A 25 -8.48 3.67 4.09
N VAL A 26 -8.95 4.40 5.11
CA VAL A 26 -10.26 5.10 5.07
C VAL A 26 -10.31 6.08 3.90
N LEU A 27 -9.30 6.94 3.74
CA LEU A 27 -9.19 7.83 2.59
C LEU A 27 -9.29 7.07 1.27
N SER A 28 -8.49 6.00 1.15
CA SER A 28 -8.38 5.24 -0.09
C SER A 28 -9.65 4.49 -0.46
N THR A 29 -10.30 3.87 0.52
CA THR A 29 -11.61 3.20 0.35
C THR A 29 -12.72 4.18 -0.01
N LEU A 30 -12.77 5.36 0.61
CA LEU A 30 -13.72 6.42 0.22
C LEU A 30 -13.48 6.90 -1.21
N HIS A 31 -12.23 7.04 -1.64
CA HIS A 31 -11.90 7.33 -3.03
C HIS A 31 -12.31 6.19 -3.98
N ARG A 32 -12.23 4.92 -3.56
CA ARG A 32 -12.69 3.79 -4.37
C ARG A 32 -14.20 3.80 -4.56
N LEU A 33 -14.97 4.16 -3.53
CA LEU A 33 -16.44 4.28 -3.66
C LEU A 33 -16.87 5.43 -4.58
N GLN A 34 -16.04 6.46 -4.72
CA GLN A 34 -16.29 7.62 -5.58
C GLN A 34 -15.78 7.44 -7.02
N SER A 35 -14.85 6.51 -7.27
CA SER A 35 -14.17 6.38 -8.57
C SER A 35 -14.58 5.14 -9.37
N ARG A 36 -14.31 5.18 -10.68
CA ARG A 36 -14.33 4.00 -11.54
C ARG A 36 -12.97 3.36 -11.76
N GLY A 37 -11.88 4.03 -11.38
CA GLY A 37 -10.52 3.51 -11.53
C GLY A 37 -10.30 2.27 -10.65
N GLY A 38 -9.64 1.25 -11.20
CA GLY A 38 -9.31 0.03 -10.46
C GLY A 38 -10.50 -0.85 -10.09
N ARG A 39 -11.70 -0.58 -10.65
CA ARG A 39 -12.94 -1.28 -10.30
C ARG A 39 -12.84 -2.79 -10.40
N TRP A 40 -12.16 -3.32 -11.41
CA TRP A 40 -11.98 -4.76 -11.57
C TRP A 40 -11.22 -5.39 -10.39
N GLN A 41 -10.17 -4.71 -9.90
CA GLN A 41 -9.30 -5.21 -8.83
C GLN A 41 -9.95 -5.16 -7.43
N TYR A 42 -11.01 -4.36 -7.26
CA TYR A 42 -11.76 -4.21 -6.02
C TYR A 42 -13.26 -4.49 -6.21
N ALA A 43 -13.65 -5.20 -7.28
CA ALA A 43 -15.06 -5.37 -7.63
C ALA A 43 -15.84 -6.12 -6.54
N ALA A 44 -15.24 -7.18 -5.98
CA ALA A 44 -15.81 -7.97 -4.89
C ALA A 44 -16.00 -7.13 -3.63
N TRP A 45 -14.93 -6.45 -3.19
CA TRP A 45 -14.96 -5.50 -2.08
C TRP A 45 -16.06 -4.44 -2.29
N HIS A 46 -16.06 -3.76 -3.44
CA HIS A 46 -17.00 -2.68 -3.71
C HIS A 46 -18.46 -3.14 -3.68
N ARG A 47 -18.78 -4.35 -4.16
CA ARG A 47 -20.14 -4.90 -4.07
C ARG A 47 -20.53 -5.22 -2.63
N ALA A 48 -19.67 -5.93 -1.90
CA ALA A 48 -19.93 -6.34 -0.52
C ALA A 48 -20.07 -5.11 0.40
N THR A 49 -19.08 -4.22 0.40
CA THR A 49 -19.08 -3.01 1.23
C THR A 49 -20.27 -2.11 0.95
N ARG A 50 -20.73 -1.98 -0.31
CA ARG A 50 -21.95 -1.21 -0.59
C ARG A 50 -23.18 -1.83 0.05
N ALA A 51 -23.35 -3.15 -0.06
CA ALA A 51 -24.48 -3.84 0.55
C ALA A 51 -24.45 -3.70 2.09
N GLU A 52 -23.29 -3.88 2.70
CA GLU A 52 -23.11 -3.75 4.16
C GLU A 52 -23.32 -2.32 4.66
N LEU A 53 -22.83 -1.30 3.93
CA LEU A 53 -23.11 0.10 4.26
C LEU A 53 -24.60 0.43 4.16
N HIS A 54 -25.34 -0.21 3.25
CA HIS A 54 -26.79 -0.08 3.18
C HIS A 54 -27.48 -0.76 4.37
N ALA A 55 -27.09 -2.00 4.68
CA ALA A 55 -27.63 -2.76 5.81
C ALA A 55 -27.37 -2.06 7.16
N ALA A 56 -26.20 -1.45 7.33
CA ALA A 56 -25.82 -0.71 8.54
C ALA A 56 -26.39 0.73 8.60
N GLY A 57 -27.19 1.15 7.61
CA GLY A 57 -27.74 2.51 7.56
C GLY A 57 -26.69 3.63 7.29
N LEU A 58 -25.47 3.26 6.91
CA LEU A 58 -24.34 4.18 6.72
C LEU A 58 -24.26 4.77 5.31
N ALA A 59 -24.93 4.19 4.32
CA ALA A 59 -24.83 4.61 2.92
C ALA A 59 -25.13 6.11 2.69
N ARG A 60 -26.16 6.67 3.35
CA ARG A 60 -26.51 8.09 3.23
C ARG A 60 -25.54 9.00 4.02
N PRO A 61 -25.21 8.73 5.30
CA PRO A 61 -24.18 9.46 6.03
C PRO A 61 -22.82 9.51 5.31
N VAL A 62 -22.32 8.37 4.83
CA VAL A 62 -21.04 8.29 4.10
C VAL A 62 -21.07 9.19 2.86
N ARG A 63 -22.14 9.11 2.06
CA ARG A 63 -22.27 9.91 0.84
C ARG A 63 -22.38 11.41 1.12
N ARG A 64 -23.10 11.83 2.17
CA ARG A 64 -23.34 13.25 2.46
C ARG A 64 -22.19 13.90 3.24
N MET A 65 -21.56 13.15 4.14
CA MET A 65 -20.58 13.67 5.08
C MET A 65 -19.15 13.31 4.67
N LEU A 66 -18.84 12.01 4.57
CA LEU A 66 -17.47 11.58 4.27
C LEU A 66 -17.05 11.99 2.85
N PHE A 67 -17.86 11.79 1.82
CA PHE A 67 -17.47 12.19 0.45
C PHE A 67 -17.30 13.71 0.26
N ALA A 68 -17.85 14.53 1.16
CA ALA A 68 -17.65 15.97 1.11
C ALA A 68 -16.24 16.35 1.60
N LEU A 69 -15.72 15.64 2.60
CA LEU A 69 -14.42 15.92 3.24
C LEU A 69 -13.27 15.03 2.74
N TYR A 70 -13.59 13.94 2.04
CA TYR A 70 -12.65 13.08 1.33
C TYR A 70 -12.85 13.21 -0.20
N PRO A 71 -12.58 14.39 -0.79
CA PRO A 71 -12.85 14.66 -2.20
C PRO A 71 -11.89 13.92 -3.14
N LEU A 72 -12.39 13.53 -4.32
CA LEU A 72 -11.52 13.26 -5.47
C LEU A 72 -10.94 14.58 -6.03
N GLY A 73 -10.08 15.26 -5.27
CA GLY A 73 -9.63 16.62 -5.58
C GLY A 73 -8.12 16.81 -5.55
N PRO A 74 -7.66 18.07 -5.72
CA PRO A 74 -6.26 18.46 -5.57
C PRO A 74 -5.85 18.69 -4.11
N TYR A 75 -6.82 18.79 -3.19
CA TYR A 75 -6.59 18.99 -1.75
C TYR A 75 -7.50 18.09 -0.93
N LEU A 76 -6.93 17.55 0.14
CA LEU A 76 -7.58 16.82 1.22
C LEU A 76 -7.11 17.51 2.52
N PRO A 77 -8.00 17.80 3.47
CA PRO A 77 -7.57 18.24 4.80
C PRO A 77 -6.64 17.21 5.44
N ASP A 78 -5.43 17.63 5.80
CA ASP A 78 -4.39 16.81 6.40
C ASP A 78 -4.79 16.27 7.77
N PHE A 79 -5.64 16.99 8.51
CA PHE A 79 -6.17 16.49 9.79
C PHE A 79 -6.93 15.17 9.65
N LEU A 80 -7.40 14.81 8.45
CA LEU A 80 -8.10 13.54 8.19
C LEU A 80 -7.15 12.36 7.98
N THR A 81 -5.84 12.60 7.92
CA THR A 81 -4.76 11.60 7.87
C THR A 81 -3.67 11.96 8.89
N PRO A 82 -4.01 12.01 10.19
CA PRO A 82 -3.10 12.47 11.24
C PRO A 82 -1.94 11.49 11.42
N ALA A 83 -0.77 12.01 11.80
CA ALA A 83 0.42 11.18 12.04
C ALA A 83 0.20 10.15 13.17
N ALA A 84 -0.60 10.49 14.17
CA ALA A 84 -0.98 9.61 15.28
C ALA A 84 -1.71 8.33 14.84
N ALA A 85 -2.23 8.27 13.61
CA ALA A 85 -2.80 7.05 13.05
C ALA A 85 -1.78 5.90 12.89
N GLU A 86 -0.48 6.18 13.01
CA GLU A 86 0.57 5.15 13.13
C GLU A 86 0.31 4.18 14.28
N ASP A 87 -0.28 4.68 15.38
CA ASP A 87 -0.63 3.89 16.57
C ASP A 87 -2.07 3.33 16.49
N GLY A 88 -2.68 3.37 15.31
CA GLY A 88 -3.99 2.78 15.01
C GLY A 88 -5.15 3.77 14.96
N LEU A 89 -6.35 3.24 14.72
CA LEU A 89 -7.54 4.03 14.39
C LEU A 89 -7.93 4.97 15.53
N THR A 90 -7.94 4.48 16.77
CA THR A 90 -8.34 5.28 17.93
C THR A 90 -7.39 6.46 18.15
N ALA A 91 -6.09 6.25 18.04
CA ALA A 91 -5.10 7.32 18.16
C ALA A 91 -5.29 8.40 17.09
N GLY A 92 -5.54 8.00 15.83
CA GLY A 92 -5.84 8.93 14.75
C GLY A 92 -7.14 9.73 14.98
N LEU A 93 -8.21 9.06 15.42
CA LEU A 93 -9.48 9.75 15.72
C LEU A 93 -9.35 10.71 16.91
N ASP A 94 -8.60 10.33 17.94
CA ASP A 94 -8.35 11.21 19.08
C ASP A 94 -7.54 12.46 18.70
N ASP A 95 -6.59 12.32 17.77
CA ASP A 95 -5.80 13.46 17.26
C ASP A 95 -6.69 14.47 16.52
N ILE A 96 -7.64 13.98 15.70
CA ILE A 96 -8.67 14.83 15.06
C ILE A 96 -9.46 15.60 16.13
N LEU A 97 -9.82 14.95 17.22
CA LEU A 97 -10.57 15.58 18.32
C LEU A 97 -9.75 16.63 19.07
N ARG A 98 -8.42 16.43 19.20
CA ARG A 98 -7.51 17.36 19.90
C ARG A 98 -7.11 18.57 19.06
N LEU A 99 -7.27 18.52 17.74
CA LEU A 99 -6.81 19.58 16.85
C LEU A 99 -7.46 20.94 17.21
N PRO A 100 -6.70 22.05 17.35
CA PRO A 100 -7.28 23.35 17.67
C PRO A 100 -8.32 23.79 16.64
N ARG A 101 -9.39 24.45 17.11
CA ARG A 101 -10.51 24.92 16.26
C ARG A 101 -10.05 25.79 15.09
N ARG A 102 -9.04 26.62 15.32
CA ARG A 102 -8.43 27.50 14.31
C ARG A 102 -7.82 26.72 13.15
N ASP A 103 -7.20 25.57 13.44
CA ASP A 103 -6.46 24.77 12.46
C ASP A 103 -7.46 23.96 11.60
N VAL A 104 -8.48 23.37 12.24
CA VAL A 104 -9.62 22.78 11.52
C VAL A 104 -10.29 23.77 10.58
N LEU A 105 -10.56 24.99 11.05
CA LEU A 105 -11.19 26.02 10.22
C LEU A 105 -10.29 26.46 9.06
N ALA A 106 -8.98 26.55 9.29
CA ALA A 106 -8.01 26.90 8.25
C ALA A 106 -8.01 25.84 7.13
N GLU A 107 -7.93 24.56 7.48
CA GLU A 107 -7.96 23.46 6.50
C GLU A 107 -9.28 23.36 5.75
N LEU A 108 -10.43 23.55 6.43
CA LEU A 108 -11.73 23.58 5.77
C LEU A 108 -11.85 24.75 4.78
N ARG A 109 -11.30 25.91 5.11
CA ARG A 109 -11.24 27.05 4.18
C ARG A 109 -10.32 26.79 2.99
N LEU A 110 -9.22 26.05 3.18
CA LEU A 110 -8.37 25.61 2.07
C LEU A 110 -9.12 24.66 1.14
N LEU A 111 -9.89 23.72 1.70
CA LEU A 111 -10.74 22.83 0.91
C LEU A 111 -11.79 23.62 0.13
N ASP A 112 -12.43 24.60 0.75
CA ASP A 112 -13.49 25.42 0.12
C ASP A 112 -13.00 26.17 -1.12
N ARG A 113 -11.72 26.55 -1.17
CA ARG A 113 -11.10 27.21 -2.35
C ARG A 113 -11.07 26.32 -3.59
N VAL A 114 -11.02 25.00 -3.43
CA VAL A 114 -10.91 24.06 -4.55
C VAL A 114 -12.19 23.24 -4.76
N ARG A 115 -13.05 23.16 -3.74
CA ARG A 115 -14.34 22.48 -3.79
C ARG A 115 -15.26 23.07 -2.73
N ALA A 116 -16.44 23.53 -3.15
CA ALA A 116 -17.46 24.04 -2.24
C ALA A 116 -17.72 23.06 -1.08
N VAL A 117 -17.41 23.54 0.13
CA VAL A 117 -17.60 22.80 1.38
C VAL A 117 -19.02 23.04 1.88
N PRO A 118 -19.79 21.98 2.21
CA PRO A 118 -21.13 22.17 2.75
C PRO A 118 -21.12 22.96 4.07
N PRO A 119 -22.13 23.82 4.35
CA PRO A 119 -22.16 24.65 5.55
C PRO A 119 -22.04 23.86 6.87
N TRP A 120 -22.51 22.61 6.90
CA TRP A 120 -22.39 21.76 8.08
C TRP A 120 -20.94 21.41 8.43
N ALA A 121 -20.03 21.36 7.45
CA ALA A 121 -18.64 20.99 7.71
C ALA A 121 -17.89 22.06 8.49
N LEU A 122 -18.26 23.34 8.34
CA LEU A 122 -17.74 24.42 9.17
C LEU A 122 -18.09 24.25 10.66
N ARG A 123 -19.14 23.48 10.98
CA ARG A 123 -19.48 23.15 12.37
C ARG A 123 -18.52 22.14 13.01
N LEU A 124 -17.63 21.49 12.25
CA LEU A 124 -16.60 20.62 12.82
C LEU A 124 -15.58 21.35 13.72
N VAL A 125 -15.60 22.69 13.73
CA VAL A 125 -14.89 23.48 14.76
C VAL A 125 -15.43 23.23 16.16
N GLN A 126 -16.69 22.78 16.28
CA GLN A 126 -17.32 22.42 17.54
C GLN A 126 -17.04 20.96 17.91
N ASP A 127 -16.74 20.73 19.18
CA ASP A 127 -16.25 19.44 19.66
C ASP A 127 -17.32 18.33 19.54
N ALA A 128 -18.61 18.68 19.69
CA ALA A 128 -19.71 17.72 19.59
C ALA A 128 -19.87 17.20 18.15
N GLU A 129 -19.93 18.10 17.18
CA GLU A 129 -20.01 17.77 15.75
C GLU A 129 -18.78 17.01 15.28
N ARG A 130 -17.60 17.34 15.82
CA ARG A 130 -16.37 16.60 15.52
C ARG A 130 -16.40 15.19 16.08
N ARG A 131 -16.91 14.99 17.29
CA ARG A 131 -17.12 13.65 17.89
C ARG A 131 -18.07 12.79 17.06
N GLU A 132 -19.19 13.36 16.60
CA GLU A 132 -20.12 12.65 15.72
C GLU A 132 -19.45 12.25 14.40
N PHE A 133 -18.63 13.15 13.83
CA PHE A 133 -17.90 12.89 12.61
C PHE A 133 -16.84 11.79 12.76
N THR A 134 -16.04 11.82 13.83
CA THR A 134 -15.06 10.76 14.11
C THR A 134 -15.74 9.42 14.38
N GLU A 135 -16.91 9.42 15.00
CA GLU A 135 -17.71 8.20 15.20
C GLU A 135 -18.30 7.67 13.89
N LEU A 136 -18.63 8.54 12.93
CA LEU A 136 -18.97 8.10 11.58
C LEU A 136 -17.77 7.45 10.87
N ILE A 137 -16.56 8.01 11.02
CA ILE A 137 -15.33 7.39 10.48
C ILE A 137 -15.10 6.02 11.11
N ARG A 138 -15.25 5.89 12.44
CA ARG A 138 -15.08 4.61 13.15
C ARG A 138 -16.05 3.54 12.64
N ARG A 139 -17.34 3.87 12.52
CA ARG A 139 -18.37 2.97 11.99
C ARG A 139 -18.13 2.62 10.53
N TYR A 140 -17.71 3.59 9.72
CA TYR A 140 -17.32 3.33 8.33
C TYR A 140 -16.13 2.37 8.24
N HIS A 141 -15.06 2.60 9.01
CA HIS A 141 -13.88 1.74 9.05
C HIS A 141 -14.25 0.30 9.41
N ALA A 142 -15.10 0.10 10.42
CA ALA A 142 -15.55 -1.22 10.85
C ALA A 142 -16.22 -2.05 9.73
N VAL A 143 -16.89 -1.38 8.79
CA VAL A 143 -17.57 -2.03 7.65
C VAL A 143 -16.67 -2.12 6.41
N ALA A 144 -15.99 -1.04 6.05
CA ALA A 144 -15.32 -0.92 4.77
C ALA A 144 -13.84 -1.36 4.77
N VAL A 145 -13.20 -1.36 5.94
CA VAL A 145 -11.74 -1.54 6.07
C VAL A 145 -11.41 -2.74 6.95
N ALA A 146 -11.92 -2.79 8.18
CA ALA A 146 -11.58 -3.79 9.19
C ALA A 146 -11.73 -5.26 8.73
N PRO A 147 -12.76 -5.64 7.94
CA PRO A 147 -12.90 -7.03 7.47
C PRO A 147 -11.74 -7.50 6.57
N TYR A 148 -10.94 -6.57 6.05
CA TYR A 148 -9.84 -6.85 5.13
C TYR A 148 -8.46 -6.73 5.77
N THR A 149 -8.37 -6.47 7.09
CA THR A 149 -7.11 -6.21 7.80
C THR A 149 -6.07 -7.32 7.61
N GLU A 150 -6.46 -8.59 7.76
CA GLU A 150 -5.52 -9.71 7.58
C GLU A 150 -4.88 -9.74 6.18
N HIS A 151 -5.67 -9.45 5.14
CA HIS A 151 -5.19 -9.37 3.77
C HIS A 151 -4.23 -8.18 3.59
N MET A 152 -4.57 -7.03 4.17
CA MET A 152 -3.74 -5.83 4.10
C MET A 152 -2.39 -6.04 4.79
N VAL A 153 -2.39 -6.61 6.00
CA VAL A 153 -1.17 -6.93 6.75
C VAL A 153 -0.28 -7.86 5.93
N GLY A 154 -0.83 -8.95 5.40
CA GLY A 154 -0.08 -9.86 4.54
C GLY A 154 0.57 -9.14 3.36
N GLY A 155 -0.18 -8.36 2.58
CA GLY A 155 0.40 -7.64 1.43
C GLY A 155 1.47 -6.62 1.80
N ILE A 156 1.29 -5.93 2.92
CA ILE A 156 2.28 -4.94 3.40
C ILE A 156 3.56 -5.64 3.84
N VAL A 157 3.48 -6.77 4.53
CA VAL A 157 4.66 -7.55 4.91
C VAL A 157 5.43 -8.04 3.67
N ALA A 158 4.73 -8.57 2.65
CA ALA A 158 5.35 -8.94 1.36
C ALA A 158 6.09 -7.77 0.74
N HIS A 159 5.41 -6.64 0.67
CA HIS A 159 5.93 -5.47 0.00
C HIS A 159 7.14 -4.90 0.75
N ARG A 160 7.11 -4.91 2.08
CA ARG A 160 8.27 -4.55 2.92
C ARG A 160 9.43 -5.52 2.71
N GLY A 161 9.17 -6.82 2.53
CA GLY A 161 10.20 -7.79 2.18
C GLY A 161 10.90 -7.44 0.86
N LEU A 162 10.14 -7.06 -0.17
CA LEU A 162 10.66 -6.58 -1.45
C LEU A 162 11.53 -5.33 -1.29
N LEU A 163 11.03 -4.33 -0.56
CA LEU A 163 11.77 -3.10 -0.31
C LEU A 163 13.02 -3.32 0.56
N GLY A 164 12.95 -4.19 1.55
CA GLY A 164 14.07 -4.56 2.41
C GLY A 164 15.21 -5.22 1.63
N ARG A 165 14.89 -6.09 0.67
CA ARG A 165 15.93 -6.64 -0.24
C ARG A 165 16.53 -5.58 -1.15
N ALA A 166 15.72 -4.67 -1.68
CA ALA A 166 16.23 -3.57 -2.49
C ALA A 166 17.15 -2.64 -1.68
N LEU A 167 16.81 -2.41 -0.42
CA LEU A 167 17.62 -1.68 0.56
C LEU A 167 18.96 -2.37 0.83
N LEU A 168 18.95 -3.67 1.13
CA LEU A 168 20.18 -4.42 1.41
C LEU A 168 21.10 -4.52 0.18
N ALA A 169 20.52 -4.65 -1.02
CA ALA A 169 21.29 -4.81 -2.25
C ALA A 169 21.86 -3.49 -2.81
N ARG A 170 21.17 -2.36 -2.63
CA ARG A 170 21.48 -1.09 -3.32
C ARG A 170 21.33 0.15 -2.43
N GLY A 171 21.24 -0.04 -1.11
CA GLY A 171 21.00 1.05 -0.17
C GLY A 171 19.62 1.70 -0.34
N VAL A 172 19.44 2.84 0.30
CA VAL A 172 18.17 3.59 0.32
C VAL A 172 17.71 4.01 -1.07
N GLU A 173 18.64 4.31 -1.99
CA GLU A 173 18.33 4.62 -3.38
C GLU A 173 17.65 3.45 -4.09
N GLY A 174 18.10 2.22 -3.78
CA GLY A 174 17.47 0.99 -4.24
C GLY A 174 16.03 0.84 -3.77
N LEU A 175 15.76 1.16 -2.50
CA LEU A 175 14.42 1.17 -1.92
C LEU A 175 13.52 2.21 -2.59
N LEU A 176 13.99 3.46 -2.71
CA LEU A 176 13.23 4.56 -3.31
C LEU A 176 12.90 4.30 -4.79
N SER A 177 13.82 3.67 -5.51
CA SER A 177 13.62 3.24 -6.90
C SER A 177 12.64 2.07 -7.04
N SER A 178 12.26 1.42 -5.94
CA SER A 178 11.40 0.24 -5.90
C SER A 178 9.96 0.54 -5.45
N LEU A 179 9.60 1.82 -5.24
CA LEU A 179 8.25 2.24 -4.78
C LEU A 179 7.15 2.10 -5.85
N GLY A 180 7.50 1.76 -7.08
CA GLY A 180 6.55 1.43 -8.15
C GLY A 180 6.65 2.36 -9.37
N PRO A 181 5.86 2.10 -10.42
CA PRO A 181 6.06 2.70 -11.74
C PRO A 181 5.78 4.21 -11.81
N ARG A 182 5.03 4.75 -10.85
CA ARG A 182 4.66 6.17 -10.76
C ARG A 182 5.60 6.99 -9.90
N VAL A 183 6.64 6.35 -9.37
CA VAL A 183 7.65 6.96 -8.52
C VAL A 183 9.00 6.74 -9.19
N ARG A 184 9.75 7.81 -9.39
CA ARG A 184 11.07 7.78 -10.03
C ARG A 184 12.06 8.47 -9.11
N TRP A 185 13.08 7.73 -8.71
CA TRP A 185 14.20 8.30 -8.00
C TRP A 185 15.20 8.90 -8.99
N ARG A 186 15.44 10.21 -8.89
CA ARG A 186 16.48 10.95 -9.60
C ARG A 186 17.24 11.76 -8.58
N ARG A 187 18.26 11.16 -7.96
CA ARG A 187 18.99 11.77 -6.85
C ARG A 187 19.27 13.27 -7.11
N PRO A 188 18.96 14.17 -6.16
CA PRO A 188 18.41 13.93 -4.81
C PRO A 188 16.87 14.03 -4.73
N VAL A 189 16.16 13.89 -5.85
CA VAL A 189 14.73 14.14 -5.97
C VAL A 189 13.95 12.85 -6.21
N LEU A 190 12.89 12.64 -5.42
CA LEU A 190 11.88 11.63 -5.72
C LEU A 190 10.75 12.29 -6.50
N GLU A 191 10.65 11.94 -7.78
CA GLU A 191 9.58 12.39 -8.68
C GLU A 191 8.39 11.44 -8.55
N VAL A 192 7.22 12.00 -8.27
CA VAL A 192 5.98 11.25 -8.09
C VAL A 192 4.94 11.80 -9.05
N GLU A 193 4.37 10.94 -9.90
CA GLU A 193 3.21 11.31 -10.71
C GLU A 193 2.12 11.82 -9.76
N TYR A 194 1.73 13.08 -9.92
CA TYR A 194 0.86 13.79 -8.97
C TYR A 194 -0.11 14.71 -9.70
N ARG A 195 -1.30 14.90 -9.11
CA ARG A 195 -2.39 15.70 -9.72
C ARG A 195 -2.04 17.16 -9.93
N THR A 196 -1.18 17.69 -9.08
CA THR A 196 -0.72 19.08 -9.11
C THR A 196 0.80 19.12 -9.23
N ASP A 197 1.36 20.17 -9.83
CA ASP A 197 2.80 20.42 -9.76
C ASP A 197 3.16 21.03 -8.39
N ARG A 198 4.14 20.43 -7.68
CA ARG A 198 4.51 20.83 -6.32
C ARG A 198 5.92 20.36 -5.96
N ASP A 199 6.64 21.19 -5.22
CA ASP A 199 7.89 20.83 -4.57
C ASP A 199 7.70 20.66 -3.05
N LEU A 200 8.30 19.61 -2.49
CA LEU A 200 8.36 19.33 -1.06
C LEU A 200 9.82 19.19 -0.63
N TYR A 201 10.30 20.07 0.23
CA TYR A 201 11.65 20.03 0.76
C TYR A 201 11.65 19.39 2.15
N LEU A 202 12.35 18.26 2.31
CA LEU A 202 12.33 17.50 3.56
C LEU A 202 13.16 18.17 4.66
N ARG A 203 14.28 18.83 4.31
CA ARG A 203 15.09 19.65 5.23
C ARG A 203 15.55 18.89 6.48
N GLY A 204 16.01 17.65 6.32
CA GLY A 204 16.51 16.80 7.40
C GLY A 204 15.44 16.13 8.26
N ARG A 205 14.14 16.31 7.95
CA ARG A 205 13.02 15.69 8.68
C ARG A 205 12.83 14.21 8.32
N GLY A 206 13.36 13.76 7.19
CA GLY A 206 13.07 12.45 6.62
C GLY A 206 11.68 12.36 6.00
N ILE A 207 11.26 11.15 5.66
CA ILE A 207 9.95 10.86 5.07
C ILE A 207 9.41 9.52 5.56
N ARG A 208 8.12 9.49 5.88
CA ARG A 208 7.36 8.26 6.12
C ARG A 208 6.67 7.82 4.83
N ILE A 209 6.97 6.61 4.38
CA ILE A 209 6.38 5.98 3.21
C ILE A 209 5.31 5.00 3.71
N VAL A 210 4.07 5.19 3.27
CA VAL A 210 2.90 4.40 3.71
C VAL A 210 2.39 3.59 2.52
N PRO A 211 2.70 2.29 2.43
CA PRO A 211 2.07 1.42 1.44
C PRO A 211 0.58 1.29 1.79
N THR A 212 -0.30 1.60 0.84
CA THR A 212 -1.75 1.65 1.10
C THR A 212 -2.47 0.71 0.14
N TRP A 213 -3.18 -0.26 0.71
CA TRP A 213 -3.80 -1.39 0.02
C TRP A 213 -4.97 -0.98 -0.87
N PHE A 214 -5.87 -0.11 -0.40
CA PHE A 214 -7.01 0.36 -1.19
C PHE A 214 -6.67 1.55 -2.09
N SER A 215 -5.43 2.04 -2.03
CA SER A 215 -4.98 3.15 -2.88
C SER A 215 -4.86 2.68 -4.32
N TRP A 216 -5.24 3.54 -5.26
CA TRP A 216 -5.17 3.25 -6.69
C TRP A 216 -4.86 4.50 -7.50
N GLY A 217 -3.89 4.37 -8.39
CA GLY A 217 -3.44 5.44 -9.26
C GLY A 217 -2.33 6.23 -8.59
N THR A 218 -2.60 7.49 -8.30
CA THR A 218 -1.60 8.49 -7.88
C THR A 218 -1.31 8.38 -6.37
N PRO A 219 -0.03 8.31 -5.95
CA PRO A 219 0.34 8.50 -4.54
C PRO A 219 -0.18 9.83 -3.98
N VAL A 220 -0.35 9.92 -2.67
CA VAL A 220 -0.87 11.08 -1.94
C VAL A 220 0.14 11.52 -0.89
N ALA A 221 0.43 12.81 -0.81
CA ALA A 221 1.27 13.39 0.23
C ALA A 221 0.50 14.47 0.99
N LEU A 222 0.91 14.73 2.24
CA LEU A 222 0.31 15.79 3.06
C LEU A 222 0.43 17.16 2.38
N ALA A 223 -0.60 17.98 2.44
CA ALA A 223 -0.68 19.29 1.83
C ALA A 223 0.12 20.35 2.58
N ASP A 224 0.18 20.28 3.90
CA ASP A 224 1.01 21.13 4.74
C ASP A 224 2.47 20.63 4.73
N ALA A 225 3.37 21.48 4.23
CA ALA A 225 4.80 21.18 4.17
C ALA A 225 5.49 21.24 5.54
N GLY A 226 4.84 21.78 6.58
CA GLY A 226 5.31 21.85 7.97
C GLY A 226 5.10 20.56 8.75
N LEU A 227 4.10 19.75 8.39
CA LEU A 227 3.83 18.45 9.01
C LEU A 227 4.95 17.43 8.73
N PRO A 228 5.09 16.37 9.56
CA PRO A 228 6.00 15.26 9.28
C PRO A 228 5.78 14.69 7.87
N PRO A 229 6.76 14.79 6.96
CA PRO A 229 6.56 14.42 5.56
C PRO A 229 6.12 12.96 5.42
N THR A 230 4.96 12.76 4.78
CA THR A 230 4.36 11.44 4.59
C THR A 230 3.92 11.27 3.14
N LEU A 231 4.23 10.12 2.55
CA LEU A 231 3.81 9.72 1.20
C LEU A 231 3.06 8.38 1.28
N SER A 232 1.75 8.42 1.11
CA SER A 232 0.94 7.24 0.84
C SER A 232 1.04 6.87 -0.64
N TYR A 233 1.20 5.59 -0.95
CA TYR A 233 1.25 5.13 -2.33
C TYR A 233 0.54 3.78 -2.51
N PRO A 234 0.05 3.48 -3.73
CA PRO A 234 -0.60 2.21 -4.00
C PRO A 234 0.33 1.03 -3.76
N LEU A 235 -0.11 0.09 -2.92
CA LEU A 235 0.52 -1.21 -2.84
C LEU A 235 0.41 -1.88 -4.22
N THR A 236 1.54 -2.03 -4.92
CA THR A 236 1.55 -2.67 -6.24
C THR A 236 1.25 -4.15 -6.06
N ARG A 237 0.00 -4.52 -6.26
CA ARG A 237 -0.38 -5.93 -6.43
C ARG A 237 0.14 -6.36 -7.80
N PRO A 238 0.89 -7.47 -7.93
CA PRO A 238 1.11 -8.05 -9.23
C PRO A 238 -0.27 -8.39 -9.80
N ALA A 239 -0.78 -7.54 -10.69
CA ALA A 239 -1.73 -8.00 -11.67
C ALA A 239 -0.92 -8.99 -12.49
N VAL A 240 -1.21 -10.28 -12.33
CA VAL A 240 -0.82 -11.25 -13.33
C VAL A 240 -2.04 -11.37 -14.24
N PRO A 241 -2.14 -10.61 -15.34
CA PRO A 241 -2.84 -11.16 -16.48
C PRO A 241 -2.13 -12.48 -16.80
N GLU A 242 -2.87 -13.57 -16.69
CA GLU A 242 -2.40 -14.92 -17.00
C GLU A 242 -1.92 -15.06 -18.46
N ALA A 243 -2.19 -14.05 -19.29
CA ALA A 243 -1.99 -14.03 -20.73
C ALA A 243 -0.57 -13.72 -21.23
N GLU A 244 0.36 -13.22 -20.39
CA GLU A 244 1.71 -12.83 -20.86
C GLU A 244 2.83 -13.30 -19.93
N LEU A 245 2.76 -14.55 -19.46
CA LEU A 245 3.98 -15.21 -19.00
C LEU A 245 4.71 -15.75 -20.24
N PRO A 246 5.96 -15.34 -20.51
CA PRO A 246 6.72 -15.87 -21.64
C PRO A 246 6.74 -17.41 -21.62
N GLU A 247 6.87 -18.03 -22.79
CA GLU A 247 6.94 -19.49 -22.99
C GLU A 247 7.95 -20.21 -22.06
N ALA A 248 8.89 -19.46 -21.46
CA ALA A 248 9.75 -19.86 -20.34
C ALA A 248 9.04 -20.54 -19.16
N GLY A 249 7.71 -20.46 -19.04
CA GLY A 249 6.95 -21.19 -18.01
C GLY A 249 6.62 -22.64 -18.33
N VAL A 250 6.69 -23.09 -19.60
CA VAL A 250 6.15 -24.39 -20.05
C VAL A 250 6.87 -25.60 -19.41
N PRO A 251 8.23 -25.68 -19.38
CA PRO A 251 8.91 -26.84 -18.81
C PRO A 251 8.66 -27.02 -17.31
N LEU A 252 8.65 -25.90 -16.57
CA LEU A 252 8.38 -25.93 -15.12
C LEU A 252 6.92 -26.29 -14.82
N ARG A 253 5.97 -25.84 -15.66
CA ARG A 253 4.55 -26.24 -15.57
C ARG A 253 4.37 -27.72 -15.88
N ALA A 254 5.10 -28.28 -16.84
CA ALA A 254 5.06 -29.71 -17.12
C ALA A 254 5.60 -30.54 -15.94
N LEU A 255 6.71 -30.10 -15.32
CA LEU A 255 7.33 -30.81 -14.19
C LEU A 255 6.52 -30.73 -12.90
N LEU A 256 6.05 -29.53 -12.54
CA LEU A 256 5.43 -29.28 -11.23
C LEU A 256 3.91 -29.13 -11.30
N GLY A 257 3.33 -28.96 -12.49
CA GLY A 257 1.96 -28.46 -12.65
C GLY A 257 1.90 -26.93 -12.58
N SER A 258 0.85 -26.37 -13.18
CA SER A 258 0.65 -24.92 -13.34
C SER A 258 0.72 -24.13 -12.03
N THR A 259 -0.01 -24.59 -11.02
CA THR A 259 -0.11 -23.91 -9.73
C THR A 259 1.19 -23.97 -8.93
N ARG A 260 1.85 -25.13 -8.81
CA ARG A 260 3.13 -25.25 -8.09
C ARG A 260 4.26 -24.48 -8.78
N ALA A 261 4.31 -24.48 -10.10
CA ALA A 261 5.25 -23.66 -10.86
C ALA A 261 5.01 -22.15 -10.66
N ARG A 262 3.76 -21.73 -10.47
CA ARG A 262 3.42 -20.34 -10.11
C ARG A 262 3.86 -20.03 -8.67
N VAL A 263 3.49 -20.88 -7.71
CA VAL A 263 3.87 -20.76 -6.29
C VAL A 263 5.40 -20.69 -6.13
N LEU A 264 6.16 -21.59 -6.76
CA LEU A 264 7.62 -21.59 -6.68
C LEU A 264 8.23 -20.28 -7.21
N ARG A 265 7.68 -19.72 -8.31
CA ARG A 265 8.13 -18.43 -8.84
C ARG A 265 7.79 -17.26 -7.92
N CYS A 266 6.62 -17.29 -7.27
CA CYS A 266 6.25 -16.26 -6.29
C CYS A 266 7.16 -16.32 -5.06
N VAL A 267 7.52 -17.52 -4.58
CA VAL A 267 8.42 -17.72 -3.43
C VAL A 267 9.86 -17.26 -3.69
N ALA A 268 10.26 -17.02 -4.96
CA ALA A 268 11.56 -16.44 -5.29
C ALA A 268 11.83 -15.11 -4.58
N ASP A 269 10.76 -14.38 -4.28
CA ASP A 269 10.79 -13.12 -3.58
C ASP A 269 10.50 -13.26 -2.08
N GLY A 270 10.59 -14.45 -1.48
CA GLY A 270 10.41 -14.62 -0.02
C GLY A 270 9.04 -14.13 0.47
N LEU A 271 8.04 -15.00 0.48
CA LEU A 271 6.65 -14.64 0.76
C LEU A 271 6.08 -15.40 1.95
N THR A 272 5.25 -14.76 2.76
CA THR A 272 4.44 -15.47 3.75
C THR A 272 3.33 -16.30 3.09
N THR A 273 2.70 -17.22 3.83
CA THR A 273 1.61 -18.06 3.27
C THR A 273 0.46 -17.22 2.69
N GLY A 274 0.09 -16.11 3.35
CA GLY A 274 -0.95 -15.20 2.87
C GLY A 274 -0.54 -14.43 1.62
N GLU A 275 0.70 -13.95 1.60
CA GLU A 275 1.29 -13.27 0.44
C GLU A 275 1.39 -14.19 -0.77
N LEU A 276 1.77 -15.45 -0.53
CA LEU A 276 1.85 -16.48 -1.54
C LEU A 276 0.48 -16.81 -2.13
N ALA A 277 -0.56 -16.89 -1.29
CA ALA A 277 -1.94 -17.08 -1.73
C ALA A 277 -2.40 -15.94 -2.64
N GLN A 278 -2.09 -14.70 -2.26
CA GLN A 278 -2.44 -13.52 -3.05
C GLN A 278 -1.65 -13.46 -4.37
N ALA A 279 -0.33 -13.61 -4.32
CA ALA A 279 0.55 -13.51 -5.49
C ALA A 279 0.28 -14.63 -6.50
N ALA A 280 -0.08 -15.82 -6.02
CA ALA A 280 -0.44 -16.96 -6.84
C ALA A 280 -1.95 -17.05 -7.13
N GLY A 281 -2.80 -16.12 -6.68
CA GLY A 281 -4.25 -16.14 -6.95
C GLY A 281 -4.94 -17.45 -6.54
N ILE A 282 -4.62 -17.99 -5.36
CA ILE A 282 -5.18 -19.23 -4.80
C ILE A 282 -5.64 -19.03 -3.35
N SER A 283 -6.37 -19.99 -2.78
CA SER A 283 -6.75 -19.93 -1.37
C SER A 283 -5.56 -20.07 -0.42
N LEU A 284 -5.70 -19.59 0.81
CA LEU A 284 -4.67 -19.72 1.85
C LEU A 284 -4.32 -21.19 2.15
N SER A 285 -5.34 -22.06 2.18
CA SER A 285 -5.16 -23.50 2.37
C SER A 285 -4.40 -24.16 1.21
N ALA A 286 -4.70 -23.76 -0.03
CA ALA A 286 -3.96 -24.24 -1.21
C ALA A 286 -2.52 -23.72 -1.23
N ALA A 287 -2.30 -22.45 -0.85
CA ALA A 287 -0.96 -21.87 -0.75
C ALA A 287 -0.11 -22.59 0.30
N SER A 288 -0.67 -22.82 1.50
CA SER A 288 -0.01 -23.59 2.56
C SER A 288 0.35 -25.00 2.08
N ARG A 289 -0.60 -25.71 1.45
CA ARG A 289 -0.38 -27.05 0.89
C ARG A 289 0.73 -27.06 -0.16
N HIS A 290 0.71 -26.12 -1.11
CA HIS A 290 1.72 -26.05 -2.15
C HIS A 290 3.09 -25.65 -1.61
N ALA A 291 3.16 -24.71 -0.66
CA ALA A 291 4.40 -24.36 0.02
C ALA A 291 4.98 -25.58 0.77
N THR A 292 4.13 -26.39 1.40
CA THR A 292 4.56 -27.62 2.05
C THR A 292 5.14 -28.63 1.08
N VAL A 293 4.42 -28.92 0.00
CA VAL A 293 4.94 -29.85 -1.03
C VAL A 293 6.28 -29.38 -1.61
N LEU A 294 6.42 -28.08 -1.89
CA LEU A 294 7.68 -27.53 -2.41
C LEU A 294 8.81 -27.56 -1.37
N ARG A 295 8.50 -27.42 -0.08
CA ARG A 295 9.47 -27.51 1.01
C ARG A 295 9.94 -28.93 1.22
N ASP A 296 9.02 -29.89 1.23
CA ASP A 296 9.31 -31.30 1.40
C ASP A 296 10.14 -31.83 0.20
N ALA A 297 9.93 -31.25 -0.99
CA ALA A 297 10.77 -31.48 -2.18
C ALA A 297 12.13 -30.73 -2.15
N GLY A 298 12.44 -30.00 -1.08
CA GLY A 298 13.69 -29.26 -0.93
C GLY A 298 13.83 -28.04 -1.85
N LEU A 299 12.76 -27.58 -2.51
CA LEU A 299 12.77 -26.41 -3.41
C LEU A 299 12.54 -25.09 -2.66
N THR A 300 11.87 -25.15 -1.52
CA THR A 300 11.62 -23.99 -0.65
C THR A 300 12.02 -24.29 0.79
N THR A 301 12.30 -23.26 1.57
CA THR A 301 12.43 -23.36 3.02
C THR A 301 11.45 -22.40 3.68
N SER A 302 11.05 -22.71 4.91
CA SER A 302 10.12 -21.90 5.69
C SER A 302 10.79 -21.46 6.99
N GLN A 303 10.72 -20.18 7.31
CA GLN A 303 11.20 -19.64 8.57
C GLN A 303 10.07 -18.91 9.29
N GLN A 304 9.90 -19.19 10.57
CA GLN A 304 8.97 -18.44 11.40
C GLN A 304 9.57 -17.09 11.78
N ILE A 305 8.86 -16.01 11.49
CA ILE A 305 9.20 -14.63 11.85
C ILE A 305 8.02 -14.05 12.63
N GLY A 306 8.11 -14.13 13.96
CA GLY A 306 7.01 -13.76 14.86
C GLY A 306 5.78 -14.64 14.64
N PRO A 307 4.58 -14.08 14.41
CA PRO A 307 3.36 -14.84 14.14
C PRO A 307 3.26 -15.35 12.69
N MET A 308 4.22 -15.03 11.82
CA MET A 308 4.16 -15.33 10.39
C MET A 308 5.18 -16.39 9.97
N VAL A 309 4.88 -17.13 8.90
CA VAL A 309 5.81 -18.09 8.28
C VAL A 309 6.21 -17.54 6.92
N LEU A 310 7.50 -17.24 6.74
CA LEU A 310 8.10 -16.78 5.51
C LEU A 310 8.62 -17.98 4.70
N HIS A 311 8.21 -18.11 3.44
CA HIS A 311 8.71 -19.11 2.51
C HIS A 311 9.73 -18.46 1.57
N THR A 312 10.92 -19.05 1.45
CA THR A 312 11.97 -18.61 0.52
C THR A 312 12.45 -19.79 -0.33
N LEU A 313 13.14 -19.51 -1.44
CA LEU A 313 13.77 -20.58 -2.24
C LEU A 313 15.00 -21.14 -1.53
N THR A 314 15.18 -22.45 -1.65
CA THR A 314 16.49 -23.07 -1.41
C THR A 314 17.42 -22.79 -2.61
N PRO A 315 18.74 -23.05 -2.49
CA PRO A 315 19.64 -23.03 -3.64
C PRO A 315 19.17 -23.93 -4.80
N LEU A 316 18.56 -25.08 -4.49
CA LEU A 316 17.99 -26.01 -5.46
C LEU A 316 16.80 -25.38 -6.21
N GLY A 317 15.83 -24.82 -5.49
CA GLY A 317 14.68 -24.14 -6.09
C GLY A 317 15.08 -22.94 -6.93
N ALA A 318 16.06 -22.16 -6.48
CA ALA A 318 16.61 -21.04 -7.24
C ALA A 318 17.37 -21.50 -8.49
N GLY A 319 18.12 -22.60 -8.41
CA GLY A 319 18.80 -23.24 -9.53
C GLY A 319 17.82 -23.70 -10.61
N LEU A 320 16.74 -24.37 -10.21
CA LEU A 320 15.68 -24.83 -11.11
C LEU A 320 15.04 -23.65 -11.88
N LEU A 321 14.71 -22.55 -11.18
CA LEU A 321 14.15 -21.36 -11.83
C LEU A 321 15.14 -20.66 -12.78
N ARG A 322 16.45 -20.71 -12.52
CA ARG A 322 17.47 -20.14 -13.41
C ARG A 322 17.64 -21.00 -14.66
N GLN A 323 17.77 -22.31 -14.52
CA GLN A 323 17.95 -23.23 -15.66
C GLN A 323 16.77 -23.17 -16.64
N VAL A 324 15.54 -23.08 -16.13
CA VAL A 324 14.35 -22.93 -16.97
C VAL A 324 14.35 -21.58 -17.74
N ARG A 325 14.92 -20.51 -17.16
CA ARG A 325 15.06 -19.21 -17.84
C ARG A 325 16.17 -19.21 -18.90
N GLU A 326 17.28 -19.87 -18.61
CA GLU A 326 18.42 -20.01 -19.53
C GLU A 326 18.05 -20.89 -20.74
N ALA A 327 17.33 -21.99 -20.51
CA ALA A 327 16.81 -22.86 -21.57
C ALA A 327 15.77 -22.17 -22.48
N ALA A 328 15.15 -21.09 -21.99
CA ALA A 328 14.17 -20.29 -22.74
C ALA A 328 14.78 -19.06 -23.44
N GLY A 329 16.10 -18.89 -23.44
CA GLY A 329 16.79 -17.86 -24.21
C GLY A 329 16.69 -16.42 -23.68
N LEU A 330 16.36 -16.21 -22.39
CA LEU A 330 16.30 -14.87 -21.79
C LEU A 330 17.64 -14.48 -21.12
N PRO A 331 18.19 -13.27 -21.35
CA PRO A 331 19.46 -12.87 -20.76
C PRO A 331 19.37 -12.81 -19.22
N GLY A 332 20.38 -13.38 -18.56
CA GLY A 332 20.52 -13.33 -17.10
C GLY A 332 20.67 -11.90 -16.58
N ARG A 333 20.18 -11.63 -15.36
CA ARG A 333 20.53 -10.39 -14.64
C ARG A 333 22.06 -10.31 -14.55
N PRO A 334 22.68 -9.13 -14.76
CA PRO A 334 24.11 -8.99 -14.63
C PRO A 334 24.52 -9.36 -13.20
N ARG A 335 25.51 -10.25 -13.09
CA ARG A 335 26.22 -10.51 -11.83
C ARG A 335 26.84 -9.19 -11.40
N GLY A 336 26.65 -8.80 -10.13
CA GLY A 336 27.38 -7.67 -9.56
C GLY A 336 28.90 -7.90 -9.73
N PRO A 337 29.70 -6.84 -9.86
CA PRO A 337 31.13 -6.98 -10.09
C PRO A 337 31.74 -7.77 -8.93
N GLY A 338 32.39 -8.87 -9.29
CA GLY A 338 33.14 -9.69 -8.36
C GLY A 338 34.26 -8.84 -7.74
N VAL A 339 34.38 -8.94 -6.43
CA VAL A 339 35.54 -8.47 -5.68
C VAL A 339 36.77 -9.17 -6.27
N SER A 340 37.71 -8.37 -6.78
CA SER A 340 39.13 -8.70 -6.85
C SER A 340 39.86 -7.72 -5.96
#